data_AF-A0A3S9PCL3-F1
#
_entry.id   AF-A0A3S9PCL3-F1
#
_cell.length_a   1.000
_cell.length_b   1.000
_cell.length_c   1.000
_cell.angle_alpha   90.00
_cell.angle_beta   90.00
_cell.angle_gamma   90.00
#
_symmetry.space_group_name_H-M   'P 1'
#
loop_
_entity.id
_entity.type
_entity.pdbx_description
1 polymer ?
#
loop_
_entity_poly.entity_id
_entity_poly.type
_entity_poly.pdbx_seq_one_letter_code
_entity_poly.pdbx_strand_id
1 'polypeptide(L)'
;MAARRPLMRLVAAVVVTAAAAGALTACGGTGDRAAPPPASASPGAPGGSSPSANQDPARFAPQVVKYAGRAKIDAQLLMAILYNESYKPHDPALERAWQRMKPDSAFGIANMHKAAFDDTKQGRDFANRSWDELPDDPGLAVEAAAWFLHDLASQLPGQPSGPYTRNELLALGYNAGAGNMGAFARGAKPGPQAQSYLDRLRANWAKAGQAVKR
;
A
#
# COMPACT_ATOMS: atom_id res chain seq x y z
N MET A 1 26.07 -13.67 -43.14
CA MET A 1 24.65 -13.94 -42.78
C MET A 1 24.63 -14.90 -41.61
N ALA A 2 24.26 -14.44 -40.42
CA ALA A 2 24.15 -15.29 -39.23
C ALA A 2 22.78 -15.03 -38.60
N ALA A 3 21.88 -16.01 -38.74
CA ALA A 3 20.53 -15.97 -38.20
C ALA A 3 20.57 -16.21 -36.68
N ARG A 4 20.09 -15.24 -35.89
CA ARG A 4 19.87 -15.39 -34.46
C ARG A 4 18.46 -15.92 -34.23
N ARG A 5 18.36 -17.10 -33.61
CA ARG A 5 17.09 -17.73 -33.18
C ARG A 5 16.53 -17.02 -31.94
N PRO A 6 15.20 -16.89 -31.78
CA PRO A 6 14.61 -16.28 -30.60
C PRO A 6 14.51 -17.31 -29.44
N LEU A 7 14.88 -16.87 -28.23
CA LEU A 7 14.69 -17.63 -27.00
C LEU A 7 13.25 -17.45 -26.51
N MET A 8 12.43 -18.50 -26.57
CA MET A 8 11.16 -18.58 -25.86
C MET A 8 11.44 -18.59 -24.35
N ARG A 9 10.85 -17.65 -23.60
CA ARG A 9 10.81 -17.71 -22.14
C ARG A 9 9.50 -18.38 -21.72
N LEU A 10 9.61 -19.56 -21.09
CA LEU A 10 8.50 -20.22 -20.40
C LEU A 10 8.06 -19.37 -19.20
N VAL A 11 6.75 -19.16 -19.08
CA VAL A 11 6.10 -18.64 -17.86
C VAL A 11 5.59 -19.86 -17.10
N ALA A 12 6.19 -20.14 -15.93
CA ALA A 12 5.70 -21.16 -15.02
C ALA A 12 4.66 -20.55 -14.08
N ALA A 13 3.41 -21.00 -14.18
CA ALA A 13 2.36 -20.72 -13.21
C ALA A 13 2.52 -21.68 -12.02
N VAL A 14 2.64 -21.13 -10.81
CA VAL A 14 2.65 -21.92 -9.58
C VAL A 14 1.32 -21.71 -8.87
N VAL A 15 0.52 -22.77 -8.85
CA VAL A 15 -0.68 -22.93 -8.02
C VAL A 15 -0.25 -23.61 -6.72
N VAL A 16 -0.52 -23.02 -5.56
CA VAL A 16 -0.31 -23.69 -4.27
C VAL A 16 -1.66 -23.85 -3.57
N THR A 17 -2.09 -25.11 -3.47
CA THR A 17 -3.15 -25.61 -2.60
C THR A 17 -2.58 -25.80 -1.18
N ALA A 18 -3.26 -25.27 -0.17
CA ALA A 18 -2.93 -25.53 1.23
C ALA A 18 -3.87 -26.59 1.81
N ALA A 19 -3.30 -27.75 2.16
CA ALA A 19 -3.96 -28.80 2.93
C ALA A 19 -3.81 -28.53 4.43
N ALA A 20 -4.90 -28.66 5.19
CA ALA A 20 -4.93 -28.56 6.65
C ALA A 20 -5.08 -29.96 7.26
N ALA A 21 -4.18 -30.34 8.16
CA ALA A 21 -4.34 -31.47 9.08
C ALA A 21 -3.45 -31.27 10.32
N GLY A 22 -3.99 -31.59 11.49
CA GLY A 22 -3.18 -31.85 12.70
C GLY A 22 -3.76 -31.30 14.00
N ALA A 23 -4.66 -32.07 14.62
CA ALA A 23 -5.18 -31.83 15.96
C ALA A 23 -4.44 -32.67 17.01
N LEU A 24 -4.26 -32.06 18.19
CA LEU A 24 -4.14 -32.61 19.55
C LEU A 24 -3.01 -33.60 19.91
N THR A 25 -2.24 -33.24 20.94
CA THR A 25 -1.76 -34.19 21.95
C THR A 25 -1.52 -33.48 23.28
N ALA A 26 -2.11 -34.01 24.34
CA ALA A 26 -1.99 -33.57 25.72
C ALA A 26 -1.05 -34.51 26.49
N CYS A 27 -0.25 -33.97 27.42
CA CYS A 27 0.29 -34.69 28.57
C CYS A 27 0.36 -33.73 29.77
N GLY A 28 -0.21 -34.14 30.90
CA GLY A 28 -0.02 -33.50 32.20
C GLY A 28 1.06 -34.17 33.04
N GLY A 29 1.37 -33.60 34.21
CA GLY A 29 2.04 -34.32 35.31
C GLY A 29 3.11 -33.53 36.09
N THR A 30 2.65 -32.78 37.10
CA THR A 30 3.21 -32.56 38.46
C THR A 30 4.73 -32.52 38.73
N GLY A 31 5.18 -31.45 39.40
CA GLY A 31 6.41 -31.40 40.17
C GLY A 31 6.63 -30.05 40.85
N ASP A 32 6.35 -29.98 42.16
CA ASP A 32 6.69 -28.88 43.06
C ASP A 32 8.19 -28.53 43.02
N ARG A 33 8.55 -27.23 43.01
CA ARG A 33 9.35 -26.56 44.07
C ARG A 33 9.95 -25.22 43.62
N ALA A 34 9.96 -24.30 44.60
CA ALA A 34 10.76 -23.07 44.76
C ALA A 34 10.22 -21.77 44.13
N ALA A 35 9.54 -20.99 44.97
CA ALA A 35 9.21 -19.59 44.75
C ALA A 35 10.47 -18.70 44.76
N PRO A 36 10.63 -17.77 43.80
CA PRO A 36 11.65 -16.72 43.88
C PRO A 36 11.17 -15.55 44.77
N PRO A 37 12.11 -14.76 45.34
CA PRO A 37 11.80 -13.66 46.26
C PRO A 37 11.06 -12.50 45.57
N PRO A 38 10.31 -11.65 46.32
CA PRO A 38 9.55 -10.55 45.75
C PRO A 38 10.50 -9.48 45.20
N ALA A 39 10.42 -9.23 43.89
CA ALA A 39 11.06 -8.08 43.25
C ALA A 39 10.32 -6.79 43.64
N SER A 40 11.09 -5.83 44.15
CA SER A 40 10.66 -4.47 44.47
C SER A 40 9.85 -3.84 43.33
N ALA A 41 8.70 -3.27 43.68
CA ALA A 41 7.85 -2.52 42.78
C ALA A 41 8.57 -1.26 42.28
N SER A 42 8.90 -1.22 41.00
CA SER A 42 9.22 0.03 40.30
C SER A 42 7.93 0.81 40.00
N PRO A 43 7.83 2.10 40.32
CA PRO A 43 6.72 2.92 39.89
C PRO A 43 6.93 3.36 38.43
N GLY A 44 5.88 3.22 37.62
CA GLY A 44 5.73 4.01 36.39
C GLY A 44 5.88 3.27 35.07
N ALA A 45 4.75 2.84 34.53
CA ALA A 45 4.40 3.19 33.17
C ALA A 45 2.91 3.53 33.17
N PRO A 46 2.48 4.72 32.73
CA PRO A 46 1.07 4.91 32.43
C PRO A 46 0.73 3.87 31.36
N GLY A 47 -0.19 2.97 31.68
CA GLY A 47 -0.76 2.06 30.72
C GLY A 47 -1.24 2.88 29.53
N GLY A 48 -0.54 2.74 28.40
CA GLY A 48 -0.93 3.33 27.14
C GLY A 48 -2.28 2.74 26.77
N SER A 49 -3.34 3.39 27.23
CA SER A 49 -4.60 3.37 26.55
C SER A 49 -4.29 3.95 25.18
N SER A 50 -4.05 3.11 24.17
CA SER A 50 -4.05 3.57 22.78
C SER A 50 -5.52 3.68 22.40
N PRO A 51 -6.12 4.88 22.47
CA PRO A 51 -7.51 5.04 22.08
C PRO A 51 -7.45 5.23 20.58
N SER A 52 -7.66 4.16 19.81
CA SER A 52 -8.04 4.17 18.39
C SER A 52 -7.62 5.46 17.68
N ALA A 53 -6.30 5.68 17.56
CA ALA A 53 -5.76 6.93 17.02
C ALA A 53 -6.49 7.19 15.70
N ASN A 54 -7.17 8.33 15.60
CA ASN A 54 -8.11 8.64 14.54
C ASN A 54 -7.54 8.21 13.19
N GLN A 55 -8.07 7.09 12.65
CA GLN A 55 -7.54 6.43 11.46
C GLN A 55 -7.89 7.19 10.16
N ASP A 56 -8.67 8.28 10.24
CA ASP A 56 -9.03 9.05 9.06
C ASP A 56 -7.76 9.61 8.37
N PRO A 57 -7.52 9.25 7.10
CA PRO A 57 -6.34 9.72 6.38
C PRO A 57 -6.37 11.24 6.12
N ALA A 58 -7.49 11.96 6.34
CA ALA A 58 -7.56 13.42 6.23
C ALA A 58 -6.50 14.15 7.06
N ARG A 59 -6.01 13.54 8.15
CA ARG A 59 -4.92 14.09 8.96
C ARG A 59 -3.62 14.29 8.17
N PHE A 60 -3.47 13.61 7.03
CA PHE A 60 -2.32 13.72 6.13
C PHE A 60 -2.54 14.70 4.97
N ALA A 61 -3.66 15.44 4.95
CA ALA A 61 -3.95 16.40 3.88
C ALA A 61 -2.80 17.41 3.62
N PRO A 62 -2.12 17.97 4.63
CA PRO A 62 -0.97 18.86 4.38
C PRO A 62 0.17 18.17 3.60
N GLN A 63 0.49 16.91 3.93
CA GLN A 63 1.48 16.11 3.22
C GLN A 63 1.01 15.80 1.80
N VAL A 64 -0.27 15.46 1.63
CA VAL A 64 -0.86 15.20 0.32
C VAL A 64 -0.73 16.43 -0.59
N VAL A 65 -1.13 17.61 -0.12
CA VAL A 65 -1.02 18.86 -0.89
C VAL A 65 0.44 19.15 -1.25
N LYS A 66 1.35 19.05 -0.27
CA LYS A 66 2.79 19.27 -0.48
C LYS A 66 3.36 18.36 -1.56
N TYR A 67 3.17 17.04 -1.42
CA TYR A 67 3.81 16.07 -2.30
C TYR A 67 3.11 15.93 -3.65
N ALA A 68 1.79 16.07 -3.70
CA ALA A 68 1.06 16.15 -4.97
C ALA A 68 1.50 17.35 -5.81
N GLY A 69 1.71 18.51 -5.17
CA GLY A 69 2.27 19.69 -5.83
C GLY A 69 3.67 19.46 -6.39
N ARG A 70 4.57 18.85 -5.61
CA ARG A 70 5.93 18.51 -6.06
C ARG A 70 5.94 17.52 -7.21
N ALA A 71 5.10 16.49 -7.13
CA ALA A 71 4.95 15.46 -8.15
C ALA A 71 4.06 15.89 -9.34
N LYS A 72 3.48 17.10 -9.31
CA LYS A 72 2.59 17.63 -10.36
C LYS A 72 1.40 16.71 -10.67
N ILE A 73 0.79 16.15 -9.62
CA ILE A 73 -0.44 15.36 -9.71
C ILE A 73 -1.59 16.07 -8.98
N ASP A 74 -2.80 15.58 -9.20
CA ASP A 74 -3.99 16.07 -8.50
C ASP A 74 -3.97 15.63 -7.02
N ALA A 75 -3.98 16.58 -6.10
CA ALA A 75 -4.02 16.31 -4.65
C ALA A 75 -5.30 15.59 -4.23
N GLN A 76 -6.43 15.88 -4.87
CA GLN A 76 -7.70 15.21 -4.61
C GLN A 76 -7.65 13.74 -5.03
N LEU A 77 -6.97 13.41 -6.14
CA LEU A 77 -6.72 12.02 -6.53
C LEU A 77 -5.90 11.27 -5.47
N LEU A 78 -4.76 11.85 -5.05
CA LEU A 78 -3.92 11.20 -4.03
C LEU A 78 -4.69 10.99 -2.72
N MET A 79 -5.45 12.00 -2.28
CA MET A 79 -6.28 11.87 -1.08
C MET A 79 -7.38 10.81 -1.22
N ALA A 80 -8.00 10.69 -2.40
CA ALA A 80 -9.00 9.66 -2.67
C ALA A 80 -8.40 8.24 -2.65
N ILE A 81 -7.15 8.08 -3.12
CA ILE A 81 -6.40 6.82 -3.01
C ILE A 81 -6.14 6.49 -1.54
N LEU A 82 -5.68 7.43 -0.70
CA LEU A 82 -5.48 7.16 0.73
C LEU A 82 -6.78 6.72 1.43
N TYR A 83 -7.93 7.29 1.05
CA TYR A 83 -9.23 6.82 1.52
C TYR A 83 -9.60 5.41 1.04
N ASN A 84 -9.20 5.03 -0.18
CA ASN A 84 -9.40 3.67 -0.66
C ASN A 84 -8.53 2.65 0.09
N GLU A 85 -7.30 3.03 0.44
CA GLU A 85 -6.36 2.16 1.14
C GLU A 85 -6.66 2.02 2.64
N SER A 86 -7.37 2.99 3.25
CA SER A 86 -7.72 2.99 4.67
C SER A 86 -8.81 1.98 5.08
N TYR A 87 -9.05 0.92 4.29
CA TYR A 87 -10.03 -0.12 4.63
C TYR A 87 -9.55 -1.05 5.75
N LYS A 88 -8.25 -1.04 6.05
CA LYS A 88 -7.61 -1.75 7.18
C LYS A 88 -6.91 -0.74 8.10
N PRO A 89 -6.75 -1.04 9.40
CA PRO A 89 -5.88 -0.26 10.27
C PRO A 89 -4.43 -0.30 9.78
N HIS A 90 -3.76 0.86 9.77
CA HIS A 90 -2.33 1.00 9.45
C HIS A 90 -1.53 1.27 10.73
N ASP A 91 -1.61 0.34 11.68
CA ASP A 91 -0.79 0.40 12.88
C ASP A 91 0.64 -0.11 12.56
N PRO A 92 1.70 0.67 12.84
CA PRO A 92 3.06 0.29 12.44
C PRO A 92 3.54 -1.02 13.07
N ALA A 93 3.15 -1.30 14.33
CA ALA A 93 3.57 -2.53 15.01
C ALA A 93 2.87 -3.76 14.40
N LEU A 94 1.59 -3.63 14.04
CA LEU A 94 0.87 -4.68 13.31
C LEU A 94 1.45 -4.90 11.90
N GLU A 95 1.75 -3.83 11.16
CA GLU A 95 2.36 -3.94 9.82
C GLU A 95 3.74 -4.61 9.87
N ARG A 96 4.59 -4.29 10.87
CA ARG A 96 5.88 -4.99 11.07
C ARG A 96 5.74 -6.45 11.48
N ALA A 97 4.74 -6.79 12.31
CA ALA A 97 4.45 -8.18 12.62
C ALA A 97 4.02 -8.94 11.36
N TRP A 98 3.19 -8.31 10.52
CA TRP A 98 2.76 -8.86 9.25
C TRP A 98 3.91 -9.03 8.25
N GLN A 99 4.82 -8.06 8.17
CA GLN A 99 6.02 -8.11 7.32
C GLN A 99 6.88 -9.34 7.56
N ARG A 100 7.12 -9.70 8.84
CA ARG A 100 7.89 -10.89 9.20
C ARG A 100 7.26 -12.19 8.68
N MET A 101 5.94 -12.22 8.48
CA MET A 101 5.21 -13.39 7.96
C MET A 101 5.00 -13.33 6.44
N LYS A 102 4.87 -12.14 5.86
CA LYS A 102 4.53 -11.88 4.45
C LYS A 102 5.44 -10.77 3.91
N PRO A 103 6.71 -11.07 3.58
CA PRO A 103 7.74 -10.06 3.29
C PRO A 103 7.42 -9.17 2.08
N ASP A 104 6.59 -9.65 1.14
CA ASP A 104 6.22 -8.92 -0.08
C ASP A 104 4.83 -8.24 0.01
N SER A 105 4.33 -8.00 1.22
CA SER A 105 3.06 -7.30 1.44
C SER A 105 3.11 -5.85 0.93
N ALA A 106 2.02 -5.11 1.10
CA ALA A 106 1.96 -3.68 0.87
C ALA A 106 1.80 -2.95 2.21
N PHE A 107 2.50 -1.83 2.39
CA PHE A 107 2.64 -1.14 3.68
C PHE A 107 2.43 0.37 3.62
N GLY A 108 2.27 0.93 4.82
CA GLY A 108 2.00 2.33 5.06
C GLY A 108 0.58 2.70 4.66
N ILE A 109 0.24 3.96 4.94
CA ILE A 109 -1.11 4.49 4.70
C ILE A 109 -1.51 4.56 3.22
N ALA A 110 -0.54 4.39 2.32
CA ALA A 110 -0.76 4.31 0.89
C ALA A 110 -0.72 2.86 0.36
N ASN A 111 -0.51 1.87 1.23
CA ASN A 111 -0.52 0.45 0.91
C ASN A 111 0.34 0.15 -0.34
N MET A 112 1.58 0.60 -0.33
CA MET A 112 2.48 0.50 -1.49
C MET A 112 3.30 -0.80 -1.43
N HIS A 113 3.45 -1.50 -2.55
CA HIS A 113 4.29 -2.69 -2.67
C HIS A 113 5.78 -2.34 -2.82
N LYS A 114 6.65 -3.23 -2.33
CA LYS A 114 8.12 -3.05 -2.35
C LYS A 114 8.68 -2.74 -3.74
N ALA A 115 8.30 -3.52 -4.75
CA ALA A 115 8.78 -3.32 -6.12
C ALA A 115 8.40 -1.92 -6.66
N ALA A 116 7.16 -1.49 -6.43
CA ALA A 116 6.72 -0.16 -6.84
C ALA A 116 7.51 0.94 -6.12
N PHE A 117 7.79 0.78 -4.82
CA PHE A 117 8.57 1.74 -4.05
C PHE A 117 10.02 1.83 -4.56
N ASP A 118 10.66 0.67 -4.76
CA ASP A 118 12.05 0.59 -5.22
C ASP A 118 12.24 1.15 -6.63
N ASP A 119 11.26 0.99 -7.51
CA ASP A 119 11.26 1.63 -8.83
C ASP A 119 11.03 3.15 -8.69
N THR A 120 10.04 3.56 -7.90
CA THR A 120 9.65 4.97 -7.75
C THR A 120 10.75 5.82 -7.11
N LYS A 121 11.53 5.28 -6.16
CA LYS A 121 12.52 6.07 -5.41
C LYS A 121 13.75 6.48 -6.23
N GLN A 122 13.98 5.86 -7.39
CA GLN A 122 15.20 6.07 -8.19
C GLN A 122 15.32 7.54 -8.63
N GLY A 123 16.47 8.16 -8.34
CA GLY A 123 16.76 9.54 -8.73
C GLY A 123 15.98 10.61 -7.97
N ARG A 124 15.34 10.27 -6.85
CA ARG A 124 14.57 11.22 -6.01
C ARG A 124 15.23 11.45 -4.67
N ASP A 125 14.77 12.46 -3.93
CA ASP A 125 15.31 12.84 -2.62
C ASP A 125 15.26 11.70 -1.59
N PHE A 126 14.35 10.74 -1.76
CA PHE A 126 14.20 9.57 -0.91
C PHE A 126 14.83 8.29 -1.51
N ALA A 127 15.72 8.40 -2.51
CA ALA A 127 16.37 7.25 -3.15
C ALA A 127 17.11 6.33 -2.15
N ASN A 128 17.63 6.92 -1.07
CA ASN A 128 18.37 6.21 -0.02
C ASN A 128 17.45 5.63 1.08
N ARG A 129 16.13 5.79 0.96
CA ARG A 129 15.15 5.26 1.91
C ARG A 129 14.75 3.83 1.55
N SER A 130 14.30 3.08 2.55
CA SER A 130 13.79 1.72 2.43
C SER A 130 12.27 1.69 2.44
N TRP A 131 11.72 0.72 1.71
CA TRP A 131 10.30 0.41 1.72
C TRP A 131 9.81 -0.02 3.12
N ASP A 132 10.69 -0.60 3.95
CA ASP A 132 10.36 -1.04 5.30
C ASP A 132 10.06 0.13 6.26
N GLU A 133 10.36 1.37 5.86
CA GLU A 133 10.10 2.58 6.62
C GLU A 133 8.66 3.09 6.44
N LEU A 134 7.92 2.61 5.44
CA LEU A 134 6.58 3.08 5.11
C LEU A 134 5.55 2.98 6.26
N PRO A 135 5.56 1.93 7.12
CA PRO A 135 4.67 1.88 8.28
C PRO A 135 4.91 3.03 9.27
N ASP A 136 6.17 3.44 9.46
CA ASP A 136 6.57 4.39 10.51
C ASP A 136 6.70 5.83 10.02
N ASP A 137 6.84 6.03 8.71
CA ASP A 137 6.95 7.34 8.08
C ASP A 137 5.79 7.56 7.09
N PRO A 138 4.61 8.00 7.57
CA PRO A 138 3.49 8.34 6.70
C PRO A 138 3.83 9.45 5.69
N GLY A 139 4.80 10.33 5.99
CA GLY A 139 5.26 11.35 5.06
C GLY A 139 5.94 10.72 3.84
N LEU A 140 6.84 9.76 4.08
CA LEU A 140 7.47 8.96 3.03
C LEU A 140 6.44 8.15 2.23
N ALA A 141 5.44 7.56 2.88
CA ALA A 141 4.37 6.83 2.19
C ALA A 141 3.57 7.73 1.22
N VAL A 142 3.23 8.95 1.64
CA VAL A 142 2.54 9.92 0.78
C VAL A 142 3.46 10.43 -0.34
N GLU A 143 4.72 10.72 -0.05
CA GLU A 143 5.70 11.17 -1.04
C GLU A 143 5.92 10.11 -2.12
N ALA A 144 6.12 8.85 -1.73
CA ALA A 144 6.31 7.74 -2.66
C ALA A 144 5.05 7.52 -3.52
N ALA A 145 3.86 7.53 -2.92
CA ALA A 145 2.60 7.39 -3.67
C ALA A 145 2.39 8.53 -4.68
N ALA A 146 2.71 9.78 -4.30
CA ALA A 146 2.61 10.93 -5.20
C ALA A 146 3.52 10.77 -6.44
N TRP A 147 4.76 10.35 -6.22
CA TRP A 147 5.72 10.12 -7.30
C TRP A 147 5.39 8.89 -8.14
N PHE A 148 4.83 7.83 -7.55
CA PHE A 148 4.39 6.68 -8.32
C PHE A 148 3.24 7.06 -9.27
N LEU A 149 2.30 7.89 -8.83
CA LEU A 149 1.25 8.44 -9.70
C LEU A 149 1.81 9.35 -10.80
N HIS A 150 2.86 10.11 -10.52
CA HIS A 150 3.59 10.89 -11.54
C HIS A 150 4.19 9.96 -12.61
N ASP A 151 4.82 8.87 -12.20
CA ASP A 151 5.44 7.92 -13.13
C ASP A 151 4.40 7.17 -13.95
N LEU A 152 3.26 6.80 -13.37
CA LEU A 152 2.10 6.26 -14.09
C LEU A 152 1.56 7.28 -15.11
N ALA A 153 1.48 8.55 -14.72
CA ALA A 153 1.04 9.64 -15.60
C ALA A 153 1.89 9.79 -16.86
N SER A 154 3.20 9.52 -16.78
CA SER A 154 4.10 9.54 -17.93
C SER A 154 3.87 8.39 -18.91
N GLN A 155 3.21 7.31 -18.47
CA GLN A 155 2.96 6.10 -19.26
C GLN A 155 1.58 6.10 -19.93
N LEU A 156 0.74 7.10 -19.67
CA LEU A 156 -0.57 7.21 -20.31
C LEU A 156 -0.43 7.64 -21.78
N PRO A 157 -1.29 7.12 -22.68
CA PRO A 157 -1.36 7.62 -24.05
C PRO A 157 -1.82 9.08 -24.04
N GLY A 158 -1.29 9.89 -24.95
CA GLY A 158 -1.63 11.33 -25.05
C GLY A 158 -3.11 11.61 -25.31
N GLN A 159 -3.82 10.66 -25.95
CA GLN A 159 -5.27 10.67 -26.11
C GLN A 159 -5.85 9.30 -25.73
N PRO A 160 -6.35 9.13 -24.51
CA PRO A 160 -7.11 7.94 -24.14
C PRO A 160 -8.39 7.86 -24.99
N SER A 161 -8.71 6.68 -25.50
CA SER A 161 -9.93 6.42 -26.28
C SER A 161 -11.03 5.75 -25.43
N GLY A 162 -10.70 5.37 -24.19
CA GLY A 162 -11.62 4.72 -23.25
C GLY A 162 -12.54 5.70 -22.50
N PRO A 163 -13.50 5.18 -21.73
CA PRO A 163 -14.51 5.98 -21.01
C PRO A 163 -14.00 6.59 -19.70
N TYR A 164 -12.74 6.34 -19.33
CA TYR A 164 -12.19 6.71 -18.03
C TYR A 164 -11.44 8.04 -18.11
N THR A 165 -11.65 8.88 -17.11
CA THR A 165 -10.88 10.11 -16.95
C THR A 165 -9.42 9.79 -16.62
N ARG A 166 -8.53 10.78 -16.78
CA ARG A 166 -7.11 10.65 -16.43
C ARG A 166 -6.92 10.21 -14.97
N ASN A 167 -7.66 10.80 -14.03
CA ASN A 167 -7.53 10.48 -12.60
C ASN A 167 -7.99 9.05 -12.30
N GLU A 168 -9.06 8.58 -12.95
CA GLU A 168 -9.52 7.20 -12.82
C GLU A 168 -8.51 6.21 -13.41
N LEU A 169 -7.90 6.53 -14.54
CA LEU A 169 -6.84 5.70 -15.12
C LEU A 169 -5.62 5.62 -14.20
N LEU A 170 -5.20 6.73 -13.59
CA LEU A 170 -4.11 6.72 -12.61
C LEU A 170 -4.43 5.90 -11.37
N ALA A 171 -5.65 6.00 -10.83
CA ALA A 171 -6.09 5.18 -9.72
C ALA A 171 -6.14 3.67 -10.08
N LEU A 172 -6.60 3.34 -11.29
CA LEU A 172 -6.56 1.97 -11.81
C LEU A 172 -5.12 1.48 -12.00
N GLY A 173 -4.21 2.35 -12.44
CA GLY A 173 -2.78 2.05 -12.54
C GLY A 173 -2.12 1.84 -11.19
N TYR A 174 -2.54 2.60 -10.18
CA TYR A 174 -2.10 2.41 -8.80
C TYR A 174 -2.53 1.04 -8.27
N ASN A 175 -3.79 0.66 -8.50
CA ASN A 175 -4.35 -0.60 -8.01
C ASN A 175 -3.92 -1.84 -8.81
N ALA A 176 -3.83 -1.73 -10.13
CA ALA A 176 -3.69 -2.86 -11.04
C ALA A 176 -2.41 -2.82 -11.88
N GLY A 177 -1.56 -1.80 -11.72
CA GLY A 177 -0.31 -1.63 -12.45
C GLY A 177 -0.47 -0.93 -13.81
N ALA A 178 0.65 -0.43 -14.33
CA ALA A 178 0.70 0.39 -15.54
C ALA A 178 0.21 -0.33 -16.82
N GLY A 179 0.49 -1.64 -16.95
CA GLY A 179 0.03 -2.43 -18.09
C GLY A 179 -1.50 -2.49 -18.21
N ASN A 180 -2.17 -2.73 -17.08
CA ASN A 180 -3.63 -2.73 -17.01
C ASN A 180 -4.21 -1.33 -17.22
N MET A 181 -3.60 -0.29 -16.62
CA MET A 181 -3.95 1.10 -16.89
C MET A 181 -3.91 1.42 -18.40
N GLY A 182 -2.86 0.99 -19.10
CA GLY A 182 -2.74 1.16 -20.55
C GLY A 182 -3.85 0.42 -21.33
N ALA A 183 -4.25 -0.77 -20.88
CA ALA A 183 -5.39 -1.48 -21.47
C ALA A 183 -6.72 -0.74 -21.25
N PHE A 184 -6.96 -0.24 -20.04
CA PHE A 184 -8.16 0.53 -19.70
C PHE A 184 -8.21 1.86 -20.47
N ALA A 185 -7.07 2.52 -20.67
CA ALA A 185 -6.95 3.74 -21.47
C ALA A 185 -7.36 3.52 -22.94
N ARG A 186 -7.25 2.28 -23.43
CA ARG A 186 -7.71 1.85 -24.77
C ARG A 186 -9.13 1.28 -24.80
N GLY A 187 -9.86 1.32 -23.67
CA GLY A 187 -11.25 0.89 -23.59
C GLY A 187 -11.48 -0.53 -23.07
N ALA A 188 -10.45 -1.24 -22.58
CA ALA A 188 -10.68 -2.49 -21.87
C ALA A 188 -11.53 -2.24 -20.60
N LYS A 189 -12.42 -3.19 -20.28
CA LYS A 189 -13.23 -3.11 -19.06
C LYS A 189 -12.46 -3.67 -17.85
N PRO A 190 -12.45 -2.97 -16.70
CA PRO A 190 -11.93 -3.50 -15.45
C PRO A 190 -12.65 -4.79 -15.04
N GLY A 191 -11.91 -5.74 -14.49
CA GLY A 191 -12.50 -6.88 -13.77
C GLY A 191 -13.13 -6.45 -12.44
N PRO A 192 -13.83 -7.35 -11.73
CA PRO A 192 -14.60 -7.00 -10.53
C PRO A 192 -13.81 -6.27 -9.44
N GLN A 193 -12.56 -6.67 -9.19
CA GLN A 193 -11.71 -6.04 -8.17
C GLN A 193 -11.33 -4.60 -8.54
N ALA A 194 -10.86 -4.38 -9.77
CA ALA A 194 -10.49 -3.06 -10.26
C ALA A 194 -11.72 -2.13 -10.39
N GLN A 195 -12.87 -2.68 -10.77
CA GLN A 195 -14.14 -1.95 -10.77
C GLN A 195 -14.55 -1.54 -9.36
N SER A 196 -14.48 -2.45 -8.37
CA SER A 196 -14.77 -2.12 -6.97
C SER A 196 -13.81 -1.05 -6.40
N TYR A 197 -12.55 -1.05 -6.84
CA TYR A 197 -11.60 0.00 -6.47
C TYR A 197 -12.01 1.36 -7.05
N LEU A 198 -12.38 1.38 -8.33
CA LEU A 198 -12.84 2.58 -9.02
C LEU A 198 -14.15 3.14 -8.40
N ASP A 199 -15.09 2.27 -8.05
CA ASP A 199 -16.35 2.68 -7.42
C ASP A 199 -16.11 3.31 -6.04
N ARG A 200 -15.20 2.75 -5.24
CA ARG A 200 -14.78 3.34 -3.96
C ARG A 200 -14.08 4.68 -4.15
N LEU A 201 -13.21 4.79 -5.18
CA LEU A 201 -12.54 6.05 -5.51
C LEU A 201 -13.56 7.15 -5.80
N ARG A 202 -14.58 6.84 -6.62
CA ARG A 202 -15.67 7.76 -6.96
C ARG A 202 -16.49 8.15 -5.73
N ALA A 203 -16.81 7.20 -4.86
CA ALA A 203 -17.52 7.47 -3.61
C ALA A 203 -16.73 8.37 -2.66
N ASN A 204 -15.40 8.22 -2.64
CA ASN A 204 -14.50 9.02 -1.80
C ASN A 204 -14.15 10.39 -2.42
N TRP A 205 -14.45 10.62 -3.69
CA TRP A 205 -13.96 11.79 -4.45
C TRP A 205 -14.30 13.12 -3.79
N ALA A 206 -15.58 13.32 -3.42
CA ALA A 206 -16.02 14.58 -2.79
C ALA A 206 -15.39 14.79 -1.40
N LYS A 207 -15.30 13.72 -0.59
CA LYS A 207 -14.67 13.74 0.74
C LYS A 207 -13.18 14.09 0.63
N ALA A 208 -12.47 13.46 -0.31
CA ALA A 208 -11.07 13.75 -0.62
C ALA A 208 -10.85 15.21 -1.01
N GLY A 209 -11.70 15.75 -1.88
CA GLY A 209 -11.64 17.15 -2.31
C GLY A 209 -11.88 18.14 -1.18
N GLN A 210 -12.73 17.80 -0.20
CA GLN A 210 -12.92 18.63 0.99
C GLN A 210 -11.71 18.58 1.93
N ALA A 211 -11.07 17.43 2.06
CA ALA A 211 -9.93 17.27 2.96
C ALA A 211 -8.71 18.11 2.52
N VAL A 212 -8.41 18.17 1.22
CA VAL A 212 -7.23 18.90 0.68
C VAL A 212 -7.45 20.39 0.43
N LYS A 213 -8.65 20.91 0.69
CA LYS A 213 -8.97 22.34 0.59
C LYS A 213 -8.73 23.12 1.89
N ARG A 214 -8.54 22.40 3.00
CA ARG A 214 -8.34 22.96 4.34
C ARG A 214 -6.89 23.37 4.54
#